data_AF-A0A524LUP4-F1
#
_entry.id   AF-A0A524LUP4-F1
#
_cell.length_a   1.000
_cell.length_b   1.000
_cell.length_c   1.000
_cell.angle_alpha   90.00
_cell.angle_beta   90.00
_cell.angle_gamma   90.00
#
_symmetry.space_group_name_H-M   'P 1'
#
loop_
_entity.id
_entity.type
_entity.pdbx_description
1 polymer ?
#
loop_
_entity_poly.entity_id
_entity_poly.type
_entity_poly.pdbx_seq_one_letter_code
_entity_poly.pdbx_strand_id
1 'polypeptide(L)'
;MGNRRIFLLLWFFVLLGSASAQHEKDAFLYRAKTMYHSLQKEGLDNFSAWITSNAFKIETADYIKSDVSPIELIWKSPNRIFYIRRPIPGLSEENLKTVTELQTDLVGELKGILIDWQQFYAGNILDNLPETHLVTFNGDTAIVQYEKYDAGQNIAVKMLFGVNGSCIKVITKNKTVDETTILYPGYILVEEKWLCTNWTVQILRGSDVESGYAVNIRSEKVDHYWIPKRIGLEVQKKGLEKQRFIRDYEFINIITNKDIQFLK
;
A
#
# COMPACT_ATOMS: atom_id res chain seq x y z
N MET A 1 -23.09 -42.21 39.84
CA MET A 1 -22.19 -41.03 39.96
C MET A 1 -21.07 -40.98 38.90
N GLY A 2 -21.23 -41.59 37.70
CA GLY A 2 -20.16 -41.67 36.68
C GLY A 2 -20.11 -40.53 35.64
N ASN A 3 -21.22 -39.83 35.38
CA ASN A 3 -21.32 -38.93 34.21
C ASN A 3 -20.86 -37.48 34.45
N ARG A 4 -20.74 -37.01 35.71
CA ARG A 4 -20.31 -35.62 35.99
C ARG A 4 -18.81 -35.38 35.78
N ARG A 5 -17.98 -36.41 35.98
CA ARG A 5 -16.51 -36.31 35.82
C ARG A 5 -16.09 -36.25 34.34
N ILE A 6 -16.80 -36.97 33.47
CA ILE A 6 -16.57 -36.95 32.01
C ILE A 6 -16.95 -35.59 31.41
N PHE A 7 -18.05 -34.98 31.88
CA PHE A 7 -18.49 -33.65 31.44
C PHE A 7 -17.48 -32.55 31.81
N LEU A 8 -16.91 -32.60 33.01
CA LEU A 8 -15.87 -31.66 33.46
C LEU A 8 -14.58 -31.78 32.66
N LEU A 9 -14.15 -33.00 32.33
CA LEU A 9 -12.97 -33.24 31.50
C LEU A 9 -13.17 -32.72 30.07
N LEU A 10 -14.32 -32.99 29.45
CA LEU A 10 -14.66 -32.45 28.12
C LEU A 10 -14.68 -30.92 28.10
N TRP A 11 -15.27 -30.28 29.11
CA TRP A 11 -15.21 -28.82 29.24
C TRP A 11 -13.78 -28.29 29.42
N PHE A 12 -12.95 -28.97 30.20
CA PHE A 12 -11.56 -28.59 30.41
C PHE A 12 -10.72 -28.69 29.12
N PHE A 13 -10.91 -29.73 28.31
CA PHE A 13 -10.23 -29.87 27.00
C PHE A 13 -10.69 -28.83 25.99
N VAL A 14 -11.98 -28.47 25.96
CA VAL A 14 -12.50 -27.41 25.09
C VAL A 14 -11.91 -26.04 25.48
N LEU A 15 -11.83 -25.75 26.79
CA LEU A 15 -11.24 -24.50 27.28
C LEU A 15 -9.73 -24.41 27.00
N LEU A 16 -8.97 -25.50 27.20
CA LEU A 16 -7.53 -25.55 26.89
C LEU A 16 -7.24 -25.38 25.40
N GLY A 17 -8.01 -26.04 24.52
CA GLY A 17 -7.88 -25.90 23.08
C GLY A 17 -8.16 -24.46 22.60
N SER A 18 -9.14 -23.81 23.21
CA SER A 18 -9.53 -22.43 22.87
C SER A 18 -8.48 -21.41 23.31
N ALA A 19 -7.87 -21.60 24.48
CA ALA A 19 -6.79 -20.76 24.98
C ALA A 19 -5.51 -20.88 24.13
N SER A 20 -5.16 -22.10 23.69
CA SER A 20 -4.01 -22.33 22.80
C SER A 20 -4.17 -21.65 21.44
N ALA A 21 -5.34 -21.77 20.81
CA ALA A 21 -5.62 -21.16 19.52
C ALA A 21 -5.63 -19.62 19.60
N GLN A 22 -6.18 -19.06 20.68
CA GLN A 22 -6.16 -17.62 20.92
C GLN A 22 -4.74 -17.09 21.14
N HIS A 23 -3.92 -17.80 21.92
CA HIS A 23 -2.52 -17.42 22.14
C HIS A 23 -1.70 -17.44 20.84
N GLU A 24 -1.89 -18.47 20.00
CA GLU A 24 -1.23 -18.59 18.71
C GLU A 24 -1.63 -17.45 17.75
N LYS A 25 -2.93 -17.12 17.71
CA LYS A 25 -3.46 -15.96 16.97
C LYS A 25 -2.79 -14.66 17.40
N ASP A 26 -2.79 -14.38 18.70
CA ASP A 26 -2.27 -13.11 19.23
C ASP A 26 -0.75 -13.00 19.02
N ALA A 27 -0.02 -14.10 19.20
CA ALA A 27 1.40 -14.16 18.92
C ALA A 27 1.72 -13.95 17.44
N PHE A 28 0.93 -14.54 16.53
CA PHE A 28 1.07 -14.31 15.10
C PHE A 28 0.81 -12.85 14.73
N LEU A 29 -0.31 -12.26 15.19
CA LEU A 29 -0.66 -10.88 14.87
C LEU A 29 0.37 -9.90 15.44
N TYR A 30 0.90 -10.15 16.64
CA TYR A 30 1.96 -9.35 17.21
C TYR A 30 3.22 -9.39 16.34
N ARG A 31 3.71 -10.58 15.97
CA ARG A 31 4.87 -10.72 15.08
C ARG A 31 4.64 -10.03 13.75
N ALA A 32 3.52 -10.30 13.08
CA ALA A 32 3.21 -9.69 11.80
C ALA A 32 3.06 -8.15 11.89
N LYS A 33 2.69 -7.59 13.05
CA LYS A 33 2.65 -6.13 13.25
C LYS A 33 4.00 -5.49 13.49
N THR A 34 4.97 -6.21 14.05
CA THR A 34 6.29 -5.66 14.44
C THR A 34 7.38 -5.92 13.40
N MET A 35 7.18 -6.92 12.53
CA MET A 35 8.15 -7.34 11.53
C MET A 35 8.18 -6.47 10.27
N TYR A 36 7.52 -5.32 10.22
CA TYR A 36 7.49 -4.46 9.03
C TYR A 36 8.11 -3.11 9.33
N HIS A 37 8.86 -2.58 8.35
CA HIS A 37 9.15 -1.16 8.32
C HIS A 37 7.85 -0.40 8.04
N SER A 38 7.58 0.65 8.83
CA SER A 38 6.51 1.59 8.52
C SER A 38 6.80 2.98 9.04
N LEU A 39 6.52 3.98 8.20
CA LEU A 39 6.78 5.39 8.54
C LEU A 39 6.03 5.83 9.80
N GLN A 40 4.79 5.36 9.96
CA GLN A 40 3.96 5.70 11.12
C GLN A 40 4.52 5.14 12.44
N LYS A 41 5.08 3.92 12.46
CA LYS A 41 5.60 3.31 13.70
C LYS A 41 7.00 3.80 14.05
N GLU A 42 7.75 4.28 13.06
CA GLU A 42 9.08 4.85 13.25
C GLU A 42 9.04 6.32 13.72
N GLY A 43 7.84 6.89 13.93
CA GLY A 43 7.67 8.22 14.51
C GLY A 43 7.94 9.38 13.53
N LEU A 44 7.80 9.15 12.22
CA LEU A 44 7.89 10.22 11.23
C LEU A 44 6.64 11.11 11.31
N ASP A 45 6.81 12.39 11.62
CA ASP A 45 5.69 13.34 11.68
C ASP A 45 5.18 13.70 10.28
N ASN A 46 6.11 13.87 9.34
CA ASN A 46 5.84 14.11 7.93
C ASN A 46 7.11 13.93 7.08
N PHE A 47 6.95 13.82 5.77
CA PHE A 47 8.02 14.14 4.83
C PHE A 47 7.46 14.90 3.62
N SER A 48 8.31 15.73 3.01
CA SER A 48 8.05 16.37 1.73
C SER A 48 9.05 15.90 0.68
N ALA A 49 8.59 15.75 -0.56
CA ALA A 49 9.45 15.45 -1.69
C ALA A 49 8.94 16.18 -2.94
N TRP A 50 9.85 16.64 -3.78
CA TRP A 50 9.53 17.11 -5.12
C TRP A 50 9.40 15.92 -6.06
N ILE A 51 8.31 15.88 -6.83
CA ILE A 51 7.98 14.75 -7.69
C ILE A 51 7.97 15.18 -9.14
N THR A 52 8.56 14.34 -9.99
CA THR A 52 8.50 14.43 -11.45
C THR A 52 8.31 13.03 -12.04
N SER A 53 7.97 12.93 -13.33
CA SER A 53 7.87 11.66 -14.04
C SER A 53 8.62 11.68 -15.36
N ASN A 54 8.97 10.50 -15.87
CA ASN A 54 9.52 10.35 -17.22
C ASN A 54 8.58 10.93 -18.29
N ALA A 55 7.27 10.70 -18.18
CA ALA A 55 6.27 11.26 -19.10
C ALA A 55 6.29 12.79 -19.08
N PHE A 56 6.27 13.41 -17.90
CA PHE A 56 6.35 14.87 -17.76
C PHE A 56 7.63 15.42 -18.41
N LYS A 57 8.79 14.80 -18.14
CA LYS A 57 10.07 15.24 -18.72
C LYS A 57 10.10 15.14 -20.24
N ILE A 58 9.52 14.09 -20.82
CA ILE A 58 9.48 13.90 -22.28
C ILE A 58 8.59 14.96 -22.92
N GLU A 59 7.39 15.17 -22.39
CA GLU A 59 6.39 16.08 -22.98
C GLU A 59 6.72 17.57 -22.81
N THR A 60 7.65 17.89 -21.92
CA THR A 60 8.06 19.28 -21.62
C THR A 60 9.49 19.59 -22.02
N ALA A 61 10.19 18.64 -22.67
CA ALA A 61 11.63 18.73 -22.94
C ALA A 61 12.05 19.99 -23.73
N ASP A 62 11.15 20.50 -24.58
CA ASP A 62 11.45 21.64 -25.46
C ASP A 62 11.40 23.00 -24.74
N TYR A 63 10.80 23.07 -23.55
CA TYR A 63 10.52 24.36 -22.88
C TYR A 63 10.63 24.33 -21.35
N ILE A 64 10.91 23.18 -20.73
CA ILE A 64 11.20 23.04 -19.30
C ILE A 64 12.52 22.29 -19.11
N LYS A 65 13.38 22.80 -18.21
CA LYS A 65 14.63 22.11 -17.86
C LYS A 65 14.33 20.78 -17.15
N SER A 66 15.13 19.75 -17.44
CA SER A 66 14.92 18.37 -16.98
C SER A 66 14.98 18.17 -15.45
N ASP A 67 15.54 19.13 -14.72
CA ASP A 67 15.66 19.14 -13.25
C ASP A 67 14.45 19.78 -12.54
N VAL A 68 13.50 20.36 -13.29
CA VAL A 68 12.29 20.94 -12.73
C VAL A 68 11.32 19.83 -12.32
N SER A 69 10.92 19.86 -11.06
CA SER A 69 9.84 19.00 -10.54
C SER A 69 8.53 19.77 -10.50
N PRO A 70 7.47 19.31 -11.18
CA PRO A 70 6.21 20.03 -11.28
C PRO A 70 5.37 20.01 -9.99
N ILE A 71 5.59 19.04 -9.10
CA ILE A 71 4.77 18.84 -7.90
C ILE A 71 5.67 18.75 -6.66
N GLU A 72 5.22 19.29 -5.55
CA GLU A 72 5.69 18.92 -4.21
C GLU A 72 4.62 18.07 -3.52
N LEU A 73 5.01 16.87 -3.10
CA LEU A 73 4.21 16.00 -2.25
C LEU A 73 4.58 16.26 -0.80
N ILE A 74 3.57 16.35 0.05
CA ILE A 74 3.73 16.39 1.51
C ILE A 74 2.90 15.26 2.10
N TRP A 75 3.57 14.26 2.66
CA TRP A 75 2.94 13.18 3.41
C TRP A 75 3.02 13.52 4.90
N LYS A 76 1.89 13.51 5.61
CA LYS A 76 1.82 13.72 7.06
C LYS A 76 1.36 12.48 7.81
N SER A 77 0.41 11.76 7.24
CA SER A 77 -0.04 10.47 7.75
C SER A 77 -0.68 9.69 6.60
N PRO A 78 -1.01 8.39 6.78
CA PRO A 78 -1.64 7.61 5.72
C PRO A 78 -2.84 8.34 5.09
N ASN A 79 -3.72 8.93 5.89
CA ASN A 79 -4.91 9.62 5.36
C ASN A 79 -4.70 11.12 5.06
N ARG A 80 -3.46 11.63 5.10
CA ARG A 80 -3.12 13.05 4.93
C ARG A 80 -1.92 13.22 4.02
N ILE A 81 -2.20 13.22 2.71
CA ILE A 81 -1.25 13.54 1.64
C ILE A 81 -1.72 14.79 0.92
N PHE A 82 -0.81 15.76 0.78
CA PHE A 82 -1.04 17.02 0.08
C PHE A 82 -0.15 17.09 -1.15
N TYR A 83 -0.66 17.72 -2.20
CA TYR A 83 0.06 17.96 -3.45
C TYR A 83 0.03 19.46 -3.73
N ILE A 84 1.20 20.06 -3.87
CA ILE A 84 1.37 21.46 -4.20
C ILE A 84 1.90 21.53 -5.62
N ARG A 85 1.14 22.17 -6.51
CA ARG A 85 1.62 22.46 -7.88
C ARG A 85 2.68 23.54 -7.80
N ARG A 86 3.84 23.28 -8.38
CA ARG A 86 4.92 24.26 -8.42
C ARG A 86 4.76 25.13 -9.67
N PRO A 87 4.79 26.46 -9.54
CA PRO A 87 4.76 27.33 -10.71
C PRO A 87 6.05 27.15 -11.52
N ILE A 88 5.92 27.11 -12.84
CA ILE A 88 7.03 27.05 -13.77
C ILE A 88 7.05 28.38 -14.53
N PRO A 89 7.93 29.33 -14.17
CA PRO A 89 7.92 30.67 -14.74
C PRO A 89 8.38 30.65 -16.21
N GLY A 90 7.84 31.58 -17.00
CA GLY A 90 8.26 31.79 -18.39
C GLY A 90 7.60 30.88 -19.42
N LEU A 91 6.52 30.18 -19.08
CA LEU A 91 5.70 29.44 -20.03
C LEU A 91 4.76 30.35 -20.81
N SER A 92 4.55 30.05 -22.10
CA SER A 92 3.44 30.59 -22.88
C SER A 92 2.10 30.09 -22.32
N GLU A 93 0.98 30.74 -22.67
CA GLU A 93 -0.36 30.30 -22.23
C GLU A 93 -0.66 28.85 -22.66
N GLU A 94 -0.29 28.48 -23.89
CA GLU A 94 -0.46 27.13 -24.42
C GLU A 94 0.34 26.11 -23.59
N ASN A 95 1.64 26.35 -23.38
CA ASN A 95 2.49 25.45 -22.61
C ASN A 95 2.05 25.38 -21.14
N LEU A 96 1.56 26.48 -20.56
CA LEU A 96 1.02 26.50 -19.21
C LEU A 96 -0.20 25.59 -19.07
N LYS A 97 -1.09 25.59 -20.08
CA LYS A 97 -2.26 24.70 -20.10
C LYS A 97 -1.82 23.23 -20.13
N THR A 98 -0.94 22.86 -21.06
CA THR A 98 -0.39 21.50 -21.16
C THR A 98 0.28 21.05 -19.87
N VAL A 99 1.14 21.89 -19.28
CA VAL A 99 1.82 21.60 -18.01
C VAL A 99 0.83 21.40 -16.87
N THR A 100 -0.25 22.19 -16.84
CA THR A 100 -1.29 22.07 -15.80
C THR A 100 -2.07 20.76 -15.93
N GLU A 101 -2.34 20.31 -17.16
CA GLU A 101 -2.96 19.02 -17.45
C GLU A 101 -2.03 17.88 -16.99
N LEU A 102 -0.75 17.91 -17.38
CA LEU A 102 0.23 16.90 -16.95
C LEU A 102 0.44 16.87 -15.44
N GLN A 103 0.42 18.02 -14.77
CA GLN A 103 0.42 18.11 -13.31
C GLN A 103 -0.81 17.43 -12.68
N THR A 104 -1.96 17.56 -13.32
CA THR A 104 -3.21 16.95 -12.86
C THR A 104 -3.15 15.43 -12.98
N ASP A 105 -2.71 14.95 -14.14
CA ASP A 105 -2.57 13.52 -14.43
C ASP A 105 -1.55 12.85 -13.50
N LEU A 106 -0.39 13.48 -13.32
CA LEU A 106 0.65 13.03 -12.40
C LEU A 106 0.11 12.86 -10.96
N VAL A 107 -0.66 13.84 -10.47
CA VAL A 107 -1.28 13.76 -9.13
C VAL A 107 -2.33 12.65 -9.08
N GLY A 108 -3.12 12.46 -10.14
CA GLY A 108 -4.12 11.39 -10.25
C GLY A 108 -3.49 10.01 -10.15
N GLU A 109 -2.45 9.75 -10.93
CA GLU A 109 -1.71 8.48 -10.94
C GLU A 109 -1.03 8.22 -9.58
N LEU A 110 -0.34 9.22 -9.02
CA LEU A 110 0.32 9.09 -7.72
C LEU A 110 -0.65 8.80 -6.58
N LYS A 111 -1.85 9.40 -6.58
CA LYS A 111 -2.87 9.12 -5.56
C LYS A 111 -3.24 7.65 -5.50
N GLY A 112 -3.43 7.00 -6.65
CA GLY A 112 -3.74 5.58 -6.72
C GLY A 112 -2.61 4.72 -6.14
N ILE A 113 -1.38 4.95 -6.61
CA ILE A 113 -0.18 4.24 -6.15
C ILE A 113 0.02 4.40 -4.64
N LEU A 114 -0.16 5.63 -4.13
CA LEU A 114 0.12 5.93 -2.73
C LEU A 114 -0.91 5.35 -1.77
N ILE A 115 -2.13 5.01 -2.22
CA ILE A 115 -3.10 4.27 -1.41
C ILE A 115 -2.58 2.86 -1.11
N ASP A 116 -2.11 2.13 -2.13
CA ASP A 116 -1.53 0.80 -1.93
C ASP A 116 -0.25 0.88 -1.09
N TRP A 117 0.59 1.88 -1.39
CA TRP A 117 1.81 2.12 -0.61
C TRP A 117 1.51 2.39 0.87
N GLN A 118 0.42 3.08 1.19
CA GLN A 118 -0.01 3.26 2.58
C GLN A 118 -0.36 1.94 3.25
N GLN A 119 -1.08 1.06 2.55
CA GLN A 119 -1.48 -0.24 3.08
C GLN A 119 -0.27 -1.15 3.35
N PHE A 120 0.72 -1.16 2.47
CA PHE A 120 1.85 -2.08 2.56
C PHE A 120 3.09 -1.53 3.25
N TYR A 121 3.20 -0.22 3.39
CA TYR A 121 4.42 0.42 3.88
C TYR A 121 4.21 1.65 4.78
N ALA A 122 3.43 2.66 4.36
CA ALA A 122 3.34 3.89 5.18
C ALA A 122 2.64 3.62 6.54
N GLY A 123 1.69 2.68 6.56
CA GLY A 123 1.15 2.03 7.76
C GLY A 123 1.58 0.56 7.84
N ASN A 124 0.99 -0.21 8.76
CA ASN A 124 1.12 -1.67 8.75
C ASN A 124 -0.12 -2.32 8.15
N ILE A 125 0.09 -3.41 7.40
CA ILE A 125 -0.98 -4.18 6.75
C ILE A 125 -2.06 -4.69 7.72
N LEU A 126 -1.76 -4.76 9.01
CA LEU A 126 -2.67 -5.21 10.08
C LEU A 126 -3.16 -4.10 11.02
N ASP A 127 -2.83 -2.82 10.79
CA ASP A 127 -3.18 -1.74 11.74
C ASP A 127 -4.69 -1.43 11.79
N ASN A 128 -5.47 -1.82 10.77
CA ASN A 128 -6.91 -1.56 10.66
C ASN A 128 -7.77 -2.83 10.61
N LEU A 129 -7.33 -3.91 11.26
CA LEU A 129 -8.16 -5.12 11.37
C LEU A 129 -9.40 -4.85 12.23
N PRO A 130 -10.62 -5.13 11.73
CA PRO A 130 -11.82 -5.03 12.55
C PRO A 130 -11.82 -6.12 13.62
N GLU A 131 -12.54 -5.92 14.72
CA GLU A 131 -12.65 -6.91 15.80
C GLU A 131 -13.19 -8.27 15.32
N THR A 132 -13.99 -8.26 14.25
CA THR A 132 -14.60 -9.44 13.62
C THR A 132 -13.66 -10.28 12.76
N HIS A 133 -12.36 -9.94 12.70
CA HIS A 133 -11.40 -10.70 11.91
C HIS A 133 -11.21 -12.14 12.42
N LEU A 134 -11.04 -13.05 11.48
CA LEU A 134 -10.71 -14.45 11.72
C LEU A 134 -9.27 -14.73 11.29
N VAL A 135 -8.56 -15.52 12.08
CA VAL A 135 -7.22 -16.02 11.75
C VAL A 135 -7.29 -17.55 11.73
N THR A 136 -6.90 -18.15 10.61
CA THR A 136 -6.80 -19.61 10.47
C THR A 136 -5.38 -20.00 10.06
N PHE A 137 -4.87 -21.06 10.65
CA PHE A 137 -3.53 -21.58 10.37
C PHE A 137 -3.61 -22.84 9.52
N ASN A 138 -2.72 -22.96 8.53
CA ASN A 138 -2.61 -24.13 7.68
C ASN A 138 -1.13 -24.38 7.33
N GLY A 139 -0.49 -25.30 8.05
CA GLY A 139 0.93 -25.57 7.92
C GLY A 139 1.76 -24.30 8.13
N ASP A 140 2.59 -23.97 7.14
CA ASP A 140 3.48 -22.81 7.18
C ASP A 140 2.82 -21.49 6.77
N THR A 141 1.48 -21.44 6.76
CA THR A 141 0.71 -20.26 6.38
C THR A 141 -0.35 -19.89 7.41
N ALA A 142 -0.65 -18.59 7.47
CA ALA A 142 -1.78 -18.04 8.22
C ALA A 142 -2.67 -17.23 7.27
N ILE A 143 -3.97 -17.36 7.43
CA ILE A 143 -4.97 -16.63 6.66
C ILE A 143 -5.72 -15.71 7.61
N VAL A 144 -5.71 -14.41 7.32
CA VAL A 144 -6.52 -13.39 8.01
C VAL A 144 -7.70 -13.02 7.12
N GLN A 145 -8.92 -13.09 7.64
CA GLN A 145 -10.14 -12.80 6.89
C GLN A 145 -11.04 -11.85 7.66
N TYR A 146 -11.67 -10.91 6.96
CA TYR A 146 -12.65 -10.01 7.54
C TYR A 146 -13.53 -9.37 6.45
N GLU A 147 -14.57 -8.66 6.88
CA GLU A 147 -15.41 -7.85 6.00
C GLU A 147 -15.33 -6.39 6.42
N LYS A 148 -15.34 -5.48 5.45
CA LYS A 148 -15.44 -4.03 5.69
C LYS A 148 -16.51 -3.41 4.80
N TYR A 149 -17.07 -2.32 5.29
CA TYR A 149 -17.93 -1.44 4.49
C TYR A 149 -17.13 -0.22 4.04
N ASP A 150 -17.04 0.00 2.74
CA ASP A 150 -16.22 1.04 2.15
C ASP A 150 -16.97 1.67 0.97
N ALA A 151 -17.09 3.00 0.96
CA ALA A 151 -17.79 3.76 -0.09
C ALA A 151 -19.16 3.19 -0.52
N GLY A 152 -19.95 2.66 0.42
CA GLY A 152 -21.26 2.08 0.11
C GLY A 152 -21.25 0.58 -0.25
N GLN A 153 -20.11 -0.08 -0.17
CA GLN A 153 -19.92 -1.44 -0.69
C GLN A 153 -19.41 -2.39 0.40
N ASN A 154 -19.91 -3.64 0.36
CA ASN A 154 -19.44 -4.72 1.22
C ASN A 154 -18.25 -5.43 0.57
N ILE A 155 -17.09 -5.29 1.19
CA ILE A 155 -15.83 -5.84 0.71
C ILE A 155 -15.38 -6.96 1.64
N ALA A 156 -15.28 -8.17 1.11
CA ALA A 156 -14.64 -9.28 1.81
C ALA A 156 -13.12 -9.22 1.54
N VAL A 157 -12.32 -9.33 2.59
CA VAL A 157 -10.85 -9.30 2.52
C VAL A 157 -10.29 -10.61 3.03
N LYS A 158 -9.37 -11.19 2.26
CA LYS A 158 -8.59 -12.39 2.63
C LYS A 158 -7.11 -12.11 2.39
N MET A 159 -6.33 -12.16 3.45
CA MET A 159 -4.88 -11.99 3.41
C MET A 159 -4.20 -13.32 3.73
N LEU A 160 -3.24 -13.72 2.91
CA LEU A 160 -2.38 -14.87 3.12
C LEU A 160 -1.02 -14.40 3.60
N PHE A 161 -0.53 -15.01 4.67
CA PHE A 161 0.77 -14.76 5.26
C PHE A 161 1.57 -16.06 5.38
N GLY A 162 2.89 -15.95 5.29
CA GLY A 162 3.77 -16.97 5.84
C GLY A 162 3.77 -16.92 7.37
N VAL A 163 4.13 -18.03 8.03
CA VAL A 163 4.27 -18.07 9.51
C VAL A 163 5.27 -17.06 10.07
N ASN A 164 6.22 -16.60 9.24
CA ASN A 164 7.17 -15.52 9.53
C ASN A 164 6.54 -14.11 9.51
N GLY A 165 5.24 -14.00 9.24
CA GLY A 165 4.49 -12.76 9.22
C GLY A 165 4.57 -11.98 7.91
N SER A 166 5.29 -12.44 6.89
CA SER A 166 5.31 -11.79 5.56
C SER A 166 3.99 -12.00 4.83
N CYS A 167 3.37 -10.93 4.35
CA CYS A 167 2.19 -11.01 3.51
C CYS A 167 2.59 -11.53 2.13
N ILE A 168 1.84 -12.49 1.61
CA ILE A 168 2.08 -13.13 0.31
C ILE A 168 1.03 -12.67 -0.70
N LYS A 169 -0.23 -12.52 -0.24
CA LYS A 169 -1.35 -12.25 -1.12
C LYS A 169 -2.48 -11.57 -0.36
N VAL A 170 -3.13 -10.59 -0.98
CA VAL A 170 -4.39 -10.01 -0.54
C VAL A 170 -5.43 -10.22 -1.62
N ILE A 171 -6.61 -10.70 -1.24
CA ILE A 171 -7.77 -10.82 -2.13
C ILE A 171 -8.87 -9.96 -1.54
N THR A 172 -9.37 -9.00 -2.31
CA THR A 172 -10.58 -8.25 -1.98
C THR A 172 -11.67 -8.63 -2.97
N LYS A 173 -12.85 -8.98 -2.46
CA LYS A 173 -14.02 -9.26 -3.28
C LYS A 173 -15.11 -8.25 -2.96
N ASN A 174 -15.50 -7.49 -3.99
CA ASN A 174 -16.65 -6.62 -3.93
C ASN A 174 -17.92 -7.46 -4.13
N LYS A 175 -18.72 -7.62 -3.08
CA LYS A 175 -19.92 -8.46 -3.14
C LYS A 175 -21.03 -7.84 -3.99
N THR A 176 -20.96 -6.53 -4.28
CA THR A 176 -22.02 -5.81 -5.00
C THR A 176 -21.84 -5.87 -6.53
N VAL A 177 -20.60 -5.87 -7.04
CA VAL A 177 -20.32 -5.73 -8.48
C VAL A 177 -19.51 -6.88 -9.10
N ASP A 178 -19.48 -8.05 -8.45
CA ASP A 178 -18.70 -9.24 -8.83
C ASP A 178 -17.29 -8.93 -9.35
N GLU A 179 -16.61 -8.04 -8.63
CA GLU A 179 -15.24 -7.63 -8.92
C GLU A 179 -14.32 -8.20 -7.83
N THR A 180 -13.22 -8.82 -8.25
CA THR A 180 -12.19 -9.34 -7.35
C THR A 180 -10.88 -8.67 -7.67
N THR A 181 -10.26 -8.04 -6.67
CA THR A 181 -8.89 -7.55 -6.80
C THR A 181 -7.95 -8.50 -6.06
N ILE A 182 -6.86 -8.86 -6.71
CA ILE A 182 -5.81 -9.70 -6.15
C ILE A 182 -4.51 -8.91 -6.14
N LEU A 183 -3.91 -8.75 -4.96
CA LEU A 183 -2.65 -8.06 -4.76
C LEU A 183 -1.58 -9.04 -4.28
N TYR A 184 -0.37 -8.92 -4.86
CA TYR A 184 0.81 -9.69 -4.51
C TYR A 184 1.93 -8.73 -4.10
N PRO A 185 2.04 -8.39 -2.80
CA PRO A 185 3.14 -7.55 -2.32
C PRO A 185 4.46 -8.33 -2.27
N GLY A 186 5.55 -7.66 -2.63
CA GLY A 186 6.91 -8.17 -2.57
C GLY A 186 7.72 -7.45 -1.48
N TYR A 187 8.36 -8.25 -0.62
CA TYR A 187 9.15 -7.77 0.50
C TYR A 187 10.60 -8.26 0.40
N ILE A 188 11.52 -7.43 0.90
CA ILE A 188 12.89 -7.83 1.21
C ILE A 188 13.12 -7.70 2.72
N LEU A 189 14.05 -8.49 3.26
CA LEU A 189 14.43 -8.40 4.67
C LEU A 189 15.55 -7.35 4.81
N VAL A 190 15.29 -6.31 5.59
CA VAL A 190 16.22 -5.22 5.92
C VAL A 190 16.12 -4.98 7.41
N GLU A 191 17.25 -4.96 8.11
CA GLU A 191 17.28 -4.70 9.57
C GLU A 191 16.27 -5.58 10.34
N GLU A 192 16.21 -6.86 9.96
CA GLU A 192 15.30 -7.89 10.54
C GLU A 192 13.80 -7.61 10.32
N LYS A 193 13.44 -6.65 9.47
CA LYS A 193 12.06 -6.29 9.12
C LYS A 193 11.80 -6.39 7.62
N TRP A 194 10.56 -6.62 7.27
CA TRP A 194 10.03 -6.60 5.91
C TRP A 194 9.91 -5.17 5.42
N LEU A 195 10.65 -4.86 4.35
CA LEU A 195 10.51 -3.63 3.57
C LEU A 195 9.76 -3.98 2.28
N CYS A 196 8.57 -3.39 2.09
CA CYS A 196 7.83 -3.53 0.84
C CYS A 196 8.56 -2.79 -0.28
N THR A 197 8.87 -3.50 -1.36
CA THR A 197 9.62 -2.95 -2.52
C THR A 197 8.88 -3.07 -3.82
N ASN A 198 7.80 -3.83 -3.88
CA ASN A 198 6.95 -3.93 -5.06
C ASN A 198 5.57 -4.48 -4.69
N TRP A 199 4.61 -4.33 -5.58
CA TRP A 199 3.39 -5.12 -5.56
C TRP A 199 2.81 -5.25 -6.98
N THR A 200 2.09 -6.34 -7.21
CA THR A 200 1.32 -6.55 -8.43
C THR A 200 -0.16 -6.64 -8.11
N VAL A 201 -1.00 -6.01 -8.92
CA VAL A 201 -2.45 -6.01 -8.80
C VAL A 201 -3.09 -6.60 -10.04
N GLN A 202 -4.09 -7.44 -9.83
CA GLN A 202 -4.95 -7.98 -10.87
C GLN A 202 -6.40 -7.68 -10.50
N ILE A 203 -7.16 -7.12 -11.44
CA ILE A 203 -8.59 -6.84 -11.30
C ILE A 203 -9.34 -7.82 -12.20
N LEU A 204 -10.21 -8.61 -11.57
CA LEU A 204 -11.02 -9.62 -12.22
C LEU A 204 -12.49 -9.23 -12.18
N ARG A 205 -13.21 -9.51 -13.28
CA ARG A 205 -14.68 -9.53 -13.33
C ARG A 205 -15.12 -10.95 -13.67
N GLY A 206 -15.81 -11.59 -12.75
CA GLY A 206 -15.99 -13.05 -12.80
C GLY A 206 -14.63 -13.77 -12.74
N SER A 207 -14.32 -14.59 -13.75
CA SER A 207 -13.07 -15.36 -13.86
C SER A 207 -11.97 -14.68 -14.68
N ASP A 208 -12.30 -13.59 -15.38
CA ASP A 208 -11.41 -13.00 -16.37
C ASP A 208 -10.63 -11.83 -15.78
N VAL A 209 -9.34 -11.78 -16.10
CA VAL A 209 -8.49 -10.61 -15.80
C VAL A 209 -8.84 -9.49 -16.78
N GLU A 210 -9.38 -8.39 -16.27
CA GLU A 210 -9.75 -7.21 -17.06
C GLU A 210 -8.60 -6.20 -17.14
N SER A 211 -7.87 -6.04 -16.04
CA SER A 211 -6.68 -5.18 -15.98
C SER A 211 -5.75 -5.57 -14.84
N GLY A 212 -4.54 -5.05 -14.89
CA GLY A 212 -3.58 -5.18 -13.82
C GLY A 212 -2.47 -4.14 -13.91
N TYR A 213 -1.71 -4.02 -12.84
CA TYR A 213 -0.53 -3.18 -12.81
C TYR A 213 0.51 -3.74 -11.84
N ALA A 214 1.77 -3.43 -12.11
CA ALA A 214 2.89 -3.72 -11.23
C ALA A 214 3.55 -2.42 -10.80
N VAL A 215 3.83 -2.30 -9.52
CA VAL A 215 4.57 -1.19 -8.92
C VAL A 215 5.90 -1.71 -8.40
N ASN A 216 6.99 -1.03 -8.74
CA ASN A 216 8.31 -1.27 -8.18
C ASN A 216 8.79 -0.01 -7.47
N ILE A 217 9.21 -0.14 -6.22
CA ILE A 217 9.72 0.95 -5.39
C ILE A 217 11.20 0.73 -5.15
N ARG A 218 11.98 1.76 -5.48
CA ARG A 218 13.34 1.90 -4.99
C ARG A 218 13.32 2.89 -3.85
N SER A 219 13.46 2.39 -2.62
CA SER A 219 13.58 3.22 -1.43
C SER A 219 15.02 3.56 -1.12
N GLU A 220 15.22 4.67 -0.43
CA GLU A 220 16.51 5.10 0.12
C GLU A 220 16.31 5.43 1.60
N LYS A 221 17.34 5.19 2.42
CA LYS A 221 17.30 5.55 3.84
C LYS A 221 17.63 7.02 3.98
N VAL A 222 16.65 7.81 4.42
CA VAL A 222 16.80 9.24 4.73
C VAL A 222 16.64 9.40 6.23
N ASP A 223 17.69 9.89 6.89
CA ASP A 223 17.89 9.79 8.33
C ASP A 223 17.78 8.33 8.82
N HIS A 224 16.62 7.93 9.32
CA HIS A 224 16.33 6.58 9.80
C HIS A 224 15.15 5.91 9.08
N TYR A 225 14.53 6.59 8.11
CA TYR A 225 13.31 6.15 7.44
C TYR A 225 13.61 5.67 6.02
N TRP A 226 13.00 4.57 5.60
CA TRP A 226 13.03 4.17 4.18
C TRP A 226 11.95 4.96 3.42
N ILE A 227 12.38 5.88 2.56
CA ILE A 227 11.47 6.73 1.77
C ILE A 227 11.60 6.36 0.29
N PRO A 228 10.50 6.27 -0.48
CA PRO A 228 10.57 6.06 -1.92
C PRO A 228 11.45 7.11 -2.58
N LYS A 229 12.47 6.66 -3.30
CA LYS A 229 13.30 7.49 -4.17
C LYS A 229 12.81 7.46 -5.61
N ARG A 230 12.37 6.28 -6.05
CA ARG A 230 11.70 6.06 -7.34
C ARG A 230 10.55 5.10 -7.19
N ILE A 231 9.51 5.32 -8.00
CA ILE A 231 8.41 4.40 -8.18
C ILE A 231 8.26 4.15 -9.68
N GLY A 232 8.41 2.91 -10.12
CA GLY A 232 8.06 2.46 -11.46
C GLY A 232 6.67 1.83 -11.45
N LEU A 233 5.82 2.19 -12.40
CA LEU A 233 4.50 1.65 -12.63
C LEU A 233 4.43 1.07 -14.04
N GLU A 234 3.99 -0.17 -14.14
CA GLU A 234 3.67 -0.84 -15.40
C GLU A 234 2.19 -1.22 -15.39
N VAL A 235 1.41 -0.69 -16.33
CA VAL A 235 -0.03 -0.99 -16.46
C VAL A 235 -0.29 -1.84 -17.69
N GLN A 236 -1.15 -2.84 -17.53
CA GLN A 236 -1.64 -3.70 -18.61
C GLN A 236 -3.18 -3.81 -18.55
N LYS A 237 -3.83 -3.72 -19.72
CA LYS A 237 -5.28 -3.89 -19.87
C LYS A 237 -5.60 -5.00 -20.87
N LYS A 238 -6.70 -5.71 -20.64
CA LYS A 238 -7.26 -6.68 -21.60
C LYS A 238 -7.56 -6.00 -22.94
N GLY A 239 -7.23 -6.67 -24.04
CA GLY A 239 -7.32 -6.14 -25.41
C GLY A 239 -6.19 -5.19 -25.81
N LEU A 240 -5.31 -4.81 -24.87
CA LEU A 240 -4.13 -3.97 -25.10
C LEU A 240 -2.85 -4.66 -24.57
N GLU A 241 -2.78 -5.99 -24.63
CA GLU A 241 -1.72 -6.77 -23.98
C GLU A 241 -0.32 -6.44 -24.53
N LYS A 242 -0.25 -5.98 -25.79
CA LYS A 242 0.98 -5.55 -26.46
C LYS A 242 1.40 -4.11 -26.10
N GLN A 243 0.52 -3.34 -25.46
CA GLN A 243 0.79 -1.96 -25.04
C GLN A 243 1.04 -1.95 -23.53
N ARG A 244 2.31 -1.79 -23.15
CA ARG A 244 2.70 -1.58 -21.75
C ARG A 244 2.83 -0.09 -21.51
N PHE A 245 2.08 0.42 -20.54
CA PHE A 245 2.22 1.80 -20.11
C PHE A 245 3.20 1.84 -18.95
N ILE A 246 4.40 2.36 -19.20
CA ILE A 246 5.46 2.47 -18.21
C ILE A 246 5.55 3.92 -17.75
N ARG A 247 5.51 4.12 -16.43
CA ARG A 247 5.68 5.42 -15.77
C ARG A 247 6.74 5.28 -14.69
N ASP A 248 7.68 6.19 -14.67
CA ASP A 248 8.67 6.29 -13.60
C ASP A 248 8.53 7.63 -12.91
N TYR A 249 8.31 7.60 -11.60
CA TYR A 249 8.24 8.77 -10.73
C TYR A 249 9.52 8.88 -9.93
N GLU A 250 10.07 10.10 -9.84
CA GLU A 250 11.27 10.38 -9.05
C GLU A 250 10.93 11.30 -7.90
N PHE A 251 11.40 10.94 -6.71
CA PHE A 251 11.28 11.71 -5.48
C PHE A 251 12.61 12.42 -5.21
N ILE A 252 12.59 13.75 -5.32
CA ILE A 252 13.75 14.63 -5.28
C ILE A 252 13.62 15.54 -4.05
N ASN A 253 14.74 16.00 -3.50
CA ASN A 253 14.77 16.92 -2.37
C ASN A 253 13.87 16.45 -1.20
N ILE A 254 14.09 15.22 -0.74
CA ILE A 254 13.32 14.62 0.34
C ILE A 254 13.72 15.30 1.66
N ILE A 255 12.74 15.82 2.38
CA ILE A 255 12.91 16.47 3.69
C ILE A 255 11.96 15.80 4.67
N THR A 256 12.49 15.25 5.75
CA THR A 256 11.74 14.66 6.87
C THR A 256 11.41 15.73 7.91
N ASN A 257 10.30 15.55 8.63
CA ASN A 257 9.89 16.40 9.75
C ASN A 257 9.91 17.91 9.42
N LYS A 258 9.47 18.25 8.20
CA LYS A 258 9.37 19.65 7.75
C LYS A 258 8.36 20.40 8.61
N ASP A 259 8.70 21.61 9.02
CA ASP A 259 7.74 22.51 9.67
C ASP A 259 6.70 22.94 8.63
N ILE A 260 5.45 22.49 8.80
CA ILE A 260 4.35 22.74 7.87
C ILE A 260 3.28 23.56 8.58
N GLN A 261 3.14 24.82 8.17
CA GLN A 261 2.04 25.67 8.57
C GLN A 261 0.85 25.46 7.63
N PHE A 262 -0.22 24.88 8.16
CA PHE A 262 -1.49 24.81 7.44
C PHE A 262 -2.25 26.12 7.66
N LEU A 263 -2.50 26.87 6.59
CA LEU A 263 -3.45 27.98 6.63
C LEU A 263 -4.84 27.38 6.93
N LYS A 264 -5.49 27.86 8.00
CA LYS A 264 -6.83 27.45 8.40
C LYS A 264 -7.89 28.05 7.49
#